data_AF-A0A8T5RV82-F1
#
_entry.id   AF-A0A8T5RV82-F1
#
_cell.length_a   1.000
_cell.length_b   1.000
_cell.length_c   1.000
_cell.angle_alpha   90.00
_cell.angle_beta   90.00
_cell.angle_gamma   90.00
#
_symmetry.space_group_name_H-M   'P 1'
#
loop_
_entity.id
_entity.type
_entity.pdbx_description
1 polymer ?
#
loop_
_entity_poly.entity_id
_entity_poly.type
_entity_poly.pdbx_seq_one_letter_code
_entity_poly.pdbx_strand_id
1 'polypeptide(L)'
;MLNGIHFLLTYKCNYECDHCFLYCGPHSEGTFTLEQIRVVLDEAVKIGTIEWIYFEGGEPFLFYPIMVEGIKLASEKGFKTGIVTNSYWATCAEDAEVWLKSLADSGVKDLTVSDDEFHFGNKDNNPSKLARIAADKLNLPTASISINEPKVEMRSESEYEKGKPVIGGGVTFRGRAIETLIEGLPRTTWEELKECPYEDLKGLGRVHVDP
;
A
#
# COMPACT_ATOMS: atom_id res chain seq x y z
N MET A 1 -8.64 -13.96 13.29
CA MET A 1 -9.66 -14.40 12.29
C MET A 1 -9.49 -13.52 11.06
N LEU A 2 -9.61 -14.08 9.86
CA LEU A 2 -9.43 -13.32 8.62
C LEU A 2 -10.63 -12.38 8.44
N ASN A 3 -10.39 -11.10 8.23
CA ASN A 3 -11.41 -10.06 8.05
C ASN A 3 -11.18 -9.17 6.82
N GLY A 4 -10.05 -9.33 6.12
CA GLY A 4 -9.73 -8.57 4.91
C GLY A 4 -9.07 -9.41 3.82
N ILE A 5 -9.39 -9.12 2.57
CA ILE A 5 -8.67 -9.63 1.40
C ILE A 5 -8.17 -8.42 0.62
N HIS A 6 -6.90 -8.47 0.25
CA HIS A 6 -6.22 -7.44 -0.52
C HIS A 6 -5.84 -8.01 -1.87
N PHE A 7 -6.46 -7.54 -2.94
CA PHE A 7 -6.06 -7.88 -4.29
C PHE A 7 -4.79 -7.10 -4.63
N LEU A 8 -3.69 -7.81 -4.85
CA LEU A 8 -2.58 -7.29 -5.64
C LEU A 8 -3.04 -7.31 -7.09
N LEU A 9 -3.84 -6.32 -7.49
CA LEU A 9 -4.56 -6.31 -8.77
C LEU A 9 -3.59 -6.53 -9.94
N THR A 10 -2.38 -6.00 -9.81
CA THR A 10 -1.26 -6.17 -10.73
C THR A 10 0.05 -5.98 -9.95
N TYR A 11 1.18 -6.49 -10.47
CA TYR A 11 2.51 -6.06 -10.03
C TYR A 11 3.06 -4.91 -10.88
N LYS A 12 2.36 -4.51 -11.95
CA LYS A 12 2.76 -3.41 -12.83
C LYS A 12 2.53 -2.08 -12.14
N CYS A 13 3.56 -1.25 -12.12
CA CYS A 13 3.52 0.10 -11.57
C CYS A 13 4.23 1.06 -12.52
N ASN A 14 3.76 2.30 -12.63
CA ASN A 14 4.45 3.36 -13.37
C ASN A 14 5.72 3.85 -12.66
N TYR A 15 5.90 3.48 -11.38
CA TYR A 15 7.07 3.78 -10.57
C TYR A 15 7.83 2.51 -10.18
N GLU A 16 9.09 2.72 -9.80
CA GLU A 16 10.01 1.68 -9.38
C GLU A 16 10.69 2.08 -8.05
N CYS A 17 9.87 2.31 -7.02
CA CYS A 17 10.32 2.90 -5.75
C CYS A 17 11.24 1.96 -4.96
N ASP A 18 12.35 2.50 -4.42
CA ASP A 18 13.36 1.74 -3.65
C ASP A 18 12.77 1.01 -2.44
N HIS A 19 11.72 1.55 -1.82
CA HIS A 19 11.10 0.98 -0.63
C HIS A 19 9.94 0.02 -0.93
N CYS A 20 9.66 -0.30 -2.21
CA CYS A 20 8.50 -1.10 -2.60
C CYS A 20 8.55 -2.52 -2.01
N PHE A 21 7.64 -2.83 -1.08
CA PHE A 21 7.62 -4.13 -0.40
C PHE A 21 7.21 -5.30 -1.31
N LEU A 22 6.55 -5.02 -2.43
CA LEU A 22 6.07 -6.01 -3.41
C LEU A 22 7.00 -6.20 -4.61
N TYR A 23 8.09 -5.43 -4.70
CA TYR A 23 8.98 -5.46 -5.87
C TYR A 23 8.29 -5.07 -7.20
N CYS A 24 7.20 -4.30 -7.13
CA CYS A 24 6.46 -3.82 -8.30
C CYS A 24 7.32 -2.90 -9.18
N GLY A 25 7.00 -2.83 -10.47
CA GLY A 25 7.72 -1.98 -11.42
C GLY A 25 7.08 -1.89 -12.80
N PRO A 26 7.63 -1.06 -13.71
CA PRO A 26 7.06 -0.80 -15.04
C PRO A 26 7.15 -2.00 -15.99
N HIS A 27 8.08 -2.90 -15.71
CA HIS A 27 8.33 -4.12 -16.50
C HIS A 27 7.56 -5.34 -15.99
N SER A 28 6.88 -5.23 -14.84
CA SER A 28 6.01 -6.31 -14.37
C SER A 28 4.80 -6.45 -15.27
N GLU A 29 4.33 -7.68 -15.43
CA GLU A 29 3.19 -8.04 -16.25
C GLU A 29 2.09 -8.70 -15.42
N GLY A 30 0.93 -8.92 -16.03
CA GLY A 30 -0.21 -9.55 -15.38
C GLY A 30 -1.13 -8.57 -14.67
N THR A 31 -2.41 -8.91 -14.68
CA THR A 31 -3.47 -8.24 -13.93
C THR A 31 -4.57 -9.26 -13.67
N PHE A 32 -5.27 -9.14 -12.56
CA PHE A 32 -6.47 -9.91 -12.32
C PHE A 32 -7.48 -9.69 -13.45
N THR A 33 -8.12 -10.76 -13.88
CA THR A 33 -9.34 -10.69 -14.69
C THR A 33 -10.57 -10.54 -13.78
N LEU A 34 -11.68 -10.03 -14.34
CA LEU A 34 -12.95 -9.98 -13.61
C LEU A 34 -13.48 -11.36 -13.22
N GLU A 35 -13.13 -12.41 -13.97
CA GLU A 35 -13.49 -13.79 -13.63
C GLU A 35 -12.77 -14.23 -12.35
N GLN A 36 -11.45 -14.01 -12.28
CA GLN A 36 -10.67 -14.31 -11.08
C GLN A 36 -11.15 -13.50 -9.86
N ILE A 37 -11.44 -12.20 -10.04
CA ILE A 37 -12.00 -11.36 -8.98
C ILE A 37 -13.33 -11.94 -8.47
N ARG A 38 -14.25 -12.34 -9.36
CA ARG A 38 -15.52 -12.95 -8.95
C ARG A 38 -15.32 -14.21 -8.13
N VAL A 39 -14.41 -15.10 -8.55
CA VAL A 39 -14.10 -16.34 -7.83
C VAL A 39 -13.61 -16.03 -6.41
N VAL A 40 -12.66 -15.11 -6.25
CA VAL A 40 -12.15 -14.73 -4.92
C VAL A 40 -13.25 -14.12 -4.06
N LEU A 41 -14.09 -13.24 -4.62
CA LEU A 41 -15.19 -12.65 -3.88
C LEU A 41 -16.26 -13.67 -3.47
N ASP A 42 -16.53 -14.69 -4.31
CA ASP A 42 -17.44 -15.78 -3.98
C ASP A 42 -16.90 -16.64 -2.83
N GLU A 43 -15.60 -16.92 -2.79
CA GLU A 43 -14.96 -17.59 -1.65
C GLU A 43 -14.98 -16.71 -0.39
N ALA A 44 -14.75 -15.40 -0.53
CA ALA A 44 -14.80 -14.45 0.59
C ALA A 44 -16.17 -14.47 1.30
N VAL A 45 -17.26 -14.56 0.54
CA VAL A 45 -18.62 -14.69 1.09
C VAL A 45 -18.78 -15.98 1.90
N LYS A 46 -18.22 -17.11 1.43
CA LYS A 46 -18.29 -18.40 2.13
C LYS A 46 -17.55 -18.40 3.46
N ILE A 47 -16.44 -17.66 3.54
CA ILE A 47 -15.66 -17.51 4.79
C ILE A 47 -16.49 -16.81 5.87
N GLY A 48 -17.36 -15.86 5.49
CA GLY A 48 -18.34 -15.22 6.37
C GLY A 48 -17.77 -14.25 7.40
N THR A 49 -16.44 -14.13 7.50
CA THR A 49 -15.74 -13.22 8.43
C THR A 49 -15.05 -12.07 7.73
N ILE A 50 -15.01 -12.08 6.39
CA ILE A 50 -14.42 -11.00 5.57
C ILE A 50 -15.36 -9.78 5.58
N GLU A 51 -14.81 -8.63 5.95
CA GLU A 51 -15.50 -7.35 5.91
C GLU A 51 -14.94 -6.43 4.83
N TRP A 52 -13.63 -6.53 4.54
CA TRP A 52 -12.91 -5.60 3.70
C TRP A 52 -12.32 -6.26 2.46
N ILE A 53 -12.48 -5.57 1.33
CA ILE A 53 -11.81 -5.88 0.08
C ILE A 53 -10.98 -4.67 -0.34
N TYR A 54 -9.68 -4.83 -0.46
CA TYR A 54 -8.76 -3.79 -0.94
C TYR A 54 -8.27 -4.09 -2.35
N PHE A 55 -8.09 -3.04 -3.14
CA PHE A 55 -7.40 -3.09 -4.43
C PHE A 55 -6.08 -2.32 -4.31
N GLU A 56 -4.97 -3.03 -4.48
CA GLU A 56 -3.61 -2.50 -4.38
C GLU A 56 -2.65 -3.29 -5.30
N GLY A 57 -1.35 -3.28 -5.00
CA GLY A 57 -0.33 -4.02 -5.74
C GLY A 57 0.78 -3.12 -6.24
N GLY A 58 0.97 -3.10 -7.56
CA GLY A 58 1.69 -2.04 -8.25
C GLY A 58 0.86 -0.77 -8.24
N GLU A 59 0.30 -0.40 -9.39
CA GLU A 59 -0.64 0.73 -9.46
C GLU A 59 -1.99 0.28 -10.04
N PRO A 60 -3.04 0.12 -9.21
CA PRO A 60 -4.33 -0.36 -9.68
C PRO A 60 -5.03 0.61 -10.64
N PHE A 61 -4.75 1.92 -10.58
CA PHE A 61 -5.32 2.90 -11.51
C PHE A 61 -4.82 2.74 -12.95
N LEU A 62 -3.71 2.03 -13.20
CA LEU A 62 -3.32 1.63 -14.56
C LEU A 62 -4.34 0.69 -15.21
N PHE A 63 -5.14 0.00 -14.39
CA PHE A 63 -6.19 -0.93 -14.80
C PHE A 63 -7.58 -0.46 -14.33
N TYR A 64 -7.82 0.85 -14.41
CA TYR A 64 -9.00 1.52 -13.88
C TYR A 64 -10.34 0.85 -14.18
N PRO A 65 -10.66 0.41 -15.42
CA PRO A 65 -11.94 -0.26 -15.67
C PRO A 65 -12.14 -1.56 -14.88
N ILE A 66 -11.07 -2.34 -14.73
CA ILE A 66 -11.10 -3.60 -13.97
C ILE A 66 -11.21 -3.33 -12.47
N MET A 67 -10.45 -2.35 -11.97
CA MET A 67 -10.51 -1.91 -10.59
C MET A 67 -11.92 -1.43 -10.20
N VAL A 68 -12.52 -0.52 -11.00
CA VAL A 68 -13.86 0.02 -10.73
C VAL A 68 -14.94 -1.07 -10.74
N GLU A 69 -14.90 -1.96 -11.73
CA GLU A 69 -15.88 -3.05 -11.79
C GLU A 69 -15.65 -4.07 -10.65
N GLY A 70 -14.40 -4.33 -10.26
CA GLY A 70 -14.08 -5.16 -9.09
C GLY A 70 -14.62 -4.58 -7.78
N ILE A 71 -14.47 -3.26 -7.58
CA ILE A 71 -15.04 -2.53 -6.44
C ILE A 71 -16.56 -2.68 -6.41
N LYS A 72 -17.21 -2.48 -7.57
CA LYS A 72 -18.66 -2.62 -7.68
C LYS A 72 -19.11 -4.04 -7.29
N LEU A 73 -18.44 -5.07 -7.79
CA LEU A 73 -18.75 -6.47 -7.47
C LEU A 73 -18.57 -6.78 -5.98
N ALA A 74 -17.53 -6.23 -5.35
CA ALA A 74 -17.32 -6.37 -3.92
C ALA A 74 -18.42 -5.67 -3.11
N SER A 75 -18.77 -4.44 -3.48
CA SER A 75 -19.86 -3.67 -2.84
C SER A 75 -21.23 -4.34 -2.99
N GLU A 76 -21.55 -4.90 -4.16
CA GLU A 76 -22.81 -5.64 -4.40
C GLU A 76 -22.94 -6.88 -3.51
N LYS A 77 -21.82 -7.46 -3.07
CA LYS A 77 -21.77 -8.58 -2.12
C LYS A 77 -21.77 -8.13 -0.65
N GLY A 78 -21.82 -6.83 -0.38
CA GLY A 78 -21.89 -6.25 0.95
C GLY A 78 -20.55 -6.00 1.63
N PHE A 79 -19.42 -6.12 0.91
CA PHE A 79 -18.11 -5.80 1.45
C PHE A 79 -17.85 -4.30 1.49
N LYS A 80 -17.03 -3.85 2.44
CA LYS A 80 -16.41 -2.52 2.40
C LYS A 80 -15.24 -2.58 1.43
N THR A 81 -15.06 -1.53 0.64
CA THR A 81 -14.01 -1.45 -0.38
C THR A 81 -13.00 -0.37 -0.04
N GLY A 82 -11.73 -0.70 -0.24
CA GLY A 82 -10.61 0.21 -0.09
C GLY A 82 -9.66 0.16 -1.30
N ILE A 83 -8.87 1.22 -1.49
CA ILE A 83 -7.91 1.32 -2.59
C ILE A 83 -6.60 1.89 -2.03
N VAL A 84 -5.47 1.35 -2.47
CA VAL A 84 -4.15 1.95 -2.25
C VAL A 84 -3.58 2.38 -3.60
N THR A 85 -3.10 3.63 -3.71
CA THR A 85 -2.60 4.19 -4.96
C THR A 85 -1.42 5.13 -4.74
N ASN A 86 -0.57 5.26 -5.76
CA ASN A 86 0.49 6.26 -5.86
C ASN A 86 -0.02 7.58 -6.46
N SER A 87 -1.31 7.71 -6.76
CA SER A 87 -1.95 8.95 -7.21
C SER A 87 -1.37 9.58 -8.48
N TYR A 88 -0.64 8.87 -9.35
CA TYR A 88 0.03 9.46 -10.53
C TYR A 88 -0.89 10.28 -11.45
N TRP A 89 -2.19 9.94 -11.45
CA TRP A 89 -3.24 10.55 -12.26
C TRP A 89 -3.72 11.91 -11.73
N ALA A 90 -3.35 12.29 -10.50
CA ALA A 90 -3.72 13.56 -9.90
C ALA A 90 -2.79 14.69 -10.38
N THR A 91 -2.85 15.00 -11.67
CA THR A 91 -2.04 16.03 -12.35
C THR A 91 -2.48 17.46 -12.03
N CYS A 92 -3.76 17.66 -11.76
CA CYS A 92 -4.35 18.84 -11.12
C CYS A 92 -5.57 18.42 -10.30
N ALA A 93 -6.18 19.35 -9.57
CA ALA A 93 -7.35 19.05 -8.74
C ALA A 93 -8.56 18.63 -9.60
N GLU A 94 -8.76 19.26 -10.76
CA GLU A 94 -9.86 18.95 -11.67
C GLU A 94 -9.72 17.56 -12.27
N ASP A 95 -8.52 17.19 -12.72
CA ASP A 95 -8.23 15.84 -13.21
C ASP A 95 -8.49 14.83 -12.10
N ALA A 96 -7.98 15.10 -10.90
CA ALA A 96 -8.15 14.21 -9.76
C ALA A 96 -9.63 13.97 -9.40
N GLU A 97 -10.47 15.01 -9.47
CA GLU A 97 -11.91 14.89 -9.26
C GLU A 97 -12.56 13.98 -10.31
N VAL A 98 -12.15 14.06 -11.58
CA VAL A 98 -12.67 13.20 -12.66
C VAL A 98 -12.37 11.72 -12.37
N TRP A 99 -11.15 11.41 -11.95
CA TRP A 99 -10.73 10.05 -11.62
C TRP A 99 -11.45 9.49 -10.39
N LEU A 100 -11.69 10.32 -9.37
CA LEU A 100 -12.29 9.88 -8.12
C LEU A 100 -13.82 9.85 -8.12
N LYS A 101 -14.47 10.56 -9.05
CA LYS A 101 -15.92 10.73 -9.06
C LYS A 101 -16.67 9.39 -9.03
N SER A 102 -16.34 8.47 -9.94
CA SER A 102 -17.02 7.17 -9.99
C SER A 102 -16.78 6.32 -8.74
N LEU A 103 -15.63 6.48 -8.08
CA LEU A 103 -15.29 5.76 -6.85
C LEU A 103 -16.09 6.31 -5.65
N ALA A 104 -16.20 7.63 -5.56
CA ALA A 104 -17.04 8.30 -4.56
C ALA A 104 -18.51 7.93 -4.73
N ASP A 105 -19.03 7.97 -5.96
CA ASP A 105 -20.41 7.60 -6.28
C ASP A 105 -20.69 6.11 -5.98
N SER A 106 -19.67 5.24 -6.09
CA SER A 106 -19.77 3.80 -5.76
C SER A 106 -19.68 3.51 -4.26
N GLY A 107 -19.41 4.53 -3.44
CA GLY A 107 -19.41 4.41 -1.98
C GLY A 107 -18.17 3.74 -1.38
N VAL A 108 -17.01 3.81 -2.06
CA VAL A 108 -15.71 3.38 -1.53
C VAL A 108 -15.49 3.95 -0.13
N LYS A 109 -14.98 3.10 0.79
CA LYS A 109 -14.87 3.42 2.22
C LYS A 109 -13.49 3.90 2.64
N ASP A 110 -12.49 3.66 1.81
CA ASP A 110 -11.12 4.08 2.09
C ASP A 110 -10.33 4.27 0.79
N LEU A 111 -9.80 5.47 0.58
CA LEU A 111 -8.78 5.75 -0.42
C LEU A 111 -7.48 6.10 0.30
N THR A 112 -6.52 5.20 0.26
CA THR A 112 -5.20 5.41 0.83
C THR A 112 -4.23 5.85 -0.27
N VAL A 113 -3.65 7.03 -0.08
CA VAL A 113 -2.63 7.57 -0.99
C VAL A 113 -1.22 7.36 -0.42
N SER A 114 -0.28 6.95 -1.27
CA SER A 114 1.14 6.89 -0.91
C SER A 114 1.71 8.30 -0.97
N ASP A 115 2.11 8.88 0.16
CA ASP A 115 2.60 10.26 0.28
C ASP A 115 3.95 10.25 1.00
N ASP A 116 4.99 9.79 0.31
CA ASP A 116 6.35 9.82 0.81
C ASP A 116 7.32 10.47 -0.19
N GLU A 117 8.50 10.81 0.32
CA GLU A 117 9.56 11.43 -0.48
C GLU A 117 10.01 10.50 -1.62
N PHE A 118 9.87 9.19 -1.48
CA PHE A 118 10.24 8.24 -2.53
C PHE A 118 9.24 8.21 -3.69
N HIS A 119 7.98 8.60 -3.49
CA HIS A 119 6.98 8.70 -4.56
C HIS A 119 7.05 10.03 -5.34
N PHE A 120 7.35 11.16 -4.68
CA PHE A 120 7.29 12.48 -5.35
C PHE A 120 8.40 13.49 -5.01
N GLY A 121 9.32 13.15 -4.11
CA GLY A 121 10.29 14.08 -3.52
C GLY A 121 9.63 15.16 -2.65
N ASN A 122 10.44 16.10 -2.16
CA ASN A 122 10.00 17.17 -1.26
C ASN A 122 9.39 18.34 -2.06
N LYS A 123 8.18 18.14 -2.60
CA LYS A 123 7.42 19.16 -3.34
C LYS A 123 6.16 19.57 -2.59
N ASP A 124 5.96 20.88 -2.44
CA ASP A 124 4.78 21.45 -1.78
C ASP A 124 3.46 21.06 -2.48
N ASN A 125 3.50 20.83 -3.79
CA ASN A 125 2.39 20.35 -4.59
C ASN A 125 2.74 18.99 -5.23
N ASN A 126 2.31 17.90 -4.60
CA ASN A 126 2.51 16.53 -5.08
C ASN A 126 1.17 15.88 -5.46
N PRO A 127 1.16 14.85 -6.33
CA PRO A 127 -0.08 14.17 -6.74
C PRO A 127 -0.91 13.62 -5.57
N SER A 128 -0.30 13.12 -4.48
CA SER A 128 -1.05 12.65 -3.32
C SER A 128 -1.81 13.77 -2.59
N LYS A 129 -1.25 14.98 -2.50
CA LYS A 129 -1.97 16.16 -1.98
C LYS A 129 -3.12 16.55 -2.90
N LEU A 130 -2.92 16.52 -4.22
CA LEU A 130 -3.98 16.82 -5.20
C LEU A 130 -5.12 15.81 -5.14
N ALA A 131 -4.80 14.51 -5.04
CA ALA A 131 -5.77 13.44 -4.85
C ALA A 131 -6.58 13.63 -3.56
N ARG A 132 -5.93 13.99 -2.45
CA ARG A 132 -6.62 14.27 -1.17
C ARG A 132 -7.55 15.47 -1.25
N ILE A 133 -7.12 16.57 -1.88
CA ILE A 133 -7.99 17.74 -2.10
C ILE A 133 -9.25 17.36 -2.89
N ALA A 134 -9.08 16.58 -3.96
CA ALA A 134 -10.21 16.11 -4.77
C ALA A 134 -11.13 15.16 -3.99
N ALA A 135 -10.55 14.23 -3.21
CA ALA A 135 -11.31 13.32 -2.36
C ALA A 135 -12.14 14.06 -1.30
N ASP A 136 -11.56 15.06 -0.64
CA ASP A 136 -12.24 15.90 0.35
C ASP A 136 -13.46 16.60 -0.27
N LYS A 137 -13.31 17.17 -1.48
CA LYS A 137 -14.43 17.79 -2.22
C LYS A 137 -15.54 16.80 -2.55
N LEU A 138 -15.20 15.54 -2.79
CA LEU A 138 -16.14 14.46 -3.13
C LEU A 138 -16.70 13.75 -1.89
N ASN A 139 -16.29 14.14 -0.67
CA ASN A 139 -16.59 13.43 0.57
C ASN A 139 -16.16 11.95 0.55
N LEU A 140 -15.07 11.65 -0.17
CA LEU A 140 -14.47 10.32 -0.21
C LEU A 140 -13.46 10.19 0.96
N PRO A 141 -13.63 9.22 1.87
CA PRO A 141 -12.69 9.03 2.97
C PRO A 141 -11.29 8.75 2.45
N THR A 142 -10.31 9.50 2.94
CA THR A 142 -8.90 9.32 2.56
C THR A 142 -7.96 9.19 3.74
N ALA A 143 -6.94 8.37 3.55
CA ALA A 143 -5.79 8.26 4.43
C ALA A 143 -4.49 8.44 3.62
N SER A 144 -3.40 8.67 4.33
CA SER A 144 -2.06 8.77 3.75
C SER A 144 -1.14 7.78 4.44
N ILE A 145 -0.32 7.09 3.65
CA ILE A 145 0.78 6.26 4.14
C ILE A 145 2.08 6.91 3.68
N SER A 146 3.01 7.06 4.63
CA SER A 146 4.34 7.64 4.38
C SER A 146 5.41 6.73 4.96
N ILE A 147 6.42 6.40 4.16
CA ILE A 147 7.65 5.75 4.62
C ILE A 147 8.76 6.80 4.65
N ASN A 148 9.34 7.01 5.83
CA ASN A 148 10.51 7.87 5.98
C ASN A 148 11.79 7.10 5.63
N GLU A 149 12.78 7.80 5.09
CA GLU A 149 14.13 7.25 4.96
C GLU A 149 14.66 6.77 6.32
N PRO A 150 15.33 5.61 6.38
CA PRO A 150 15.98 5.16 7.60
C PRO A 150 17.09 6.14 7.98
N LYS A 151 17.08 6.64 9.22
CA LYS A 151 18.12 7.53 9.75
C LYS A 151 18.77 6.89 10.97
N VAL A 152 20.10 6.93 11.00
CA VAL A 152 20.86 6.57 12.21
C VAL A 152 20.84 7.77 13.15
N GLU A 153 20.01 7.72 14.19
CA GLU A 153 19.98 8.76 15.23
C GLU A 153 20.98 8.47 16.35
N MET A 154 21.83 9.45 16.67
CA MET A 154 22.70 9.39 17.84
C MET A 154 21.90 9.82 19.10
N ARG A 155 21.66 8.89 20.04
CA ARG A 155 21.10 9.22 21.38
C ARG A 155 22.17 9.80 22.30
N SER A 156 21.78 10.57 23.33
CA SER A 156 22.69 11.30 24.23
C SER A 156 23.61 10.40 25.09
N GLU A 157 24.84 10.88 25.35
CA GLU A 157 26.05 10.28 25.99
C GLU A 157 25.91 9.32 27.19
N SER A 158 24.73 9.11 27.77
CA SER A 158 24.54 8.38 29.04
C SER A 158 24.25 6.88 28.94
N GLU A 159 24.10 6.28 27.74
CA GLU A 159 23.76 4.85 27.55
C GLU A 159 24.85 4.01 26.81
N TYR A 160 26.13 4.41 26.83
CA TYR A 160 27.15 3.91 25.87
C TYR A 160 28.05 2.76 26.33
N GLU A 161 28.33 1.84 25.39
CA GLU A 161 29.64 1.21 25.22
C GLU A 161 30.41 1.91 24.08
N LYS A 162 31.61 2.45 24.36
CA LYS A 162 32.47 3.09 23.34
C LYS A 162 32.85 2.10 22.23
N GLY A 163 32.67 2.51 20.98
CA GLY A 163 33.14 1.76 19.80
C GLY A 163 32.09 0.86 19.12
N LYS A 164 30.83 0.84 19.61
CA LYS A 164 29.72 0.14 18.96
C LYS A 164 28.75 1.13 18.29
N PRO A 165 28.17 0.80 17.13
CA PRO A 165 27.15 1.62 16.50
C PRO A 165 25.90 1.72 17.38
N VAL A 166 25.32 2.92 17.47
CA VAL A 166 24.06 3.18 18.18
C VAL A 166 22.91 2.86 17.21
N ILE A 167 22.06 1.90 17.57
CA ILE A 167 20.90 1.48 16.77
C ILE A 167 19.64 1.94 17.48
N GLY A 168 18.91 2.89 16.90
CA GLY A 168 17.62 3.39 17.39
C GLY A 168 16.53 3.26 16.33
N GLY A 169 15.28 3.05 16.76
CA GLY A 169 14.13 2.84 15.88
C GLY A 169 13.95 1.38 15.44
N GLY A 170 12.69 0.97 15.23
CA GLY A 170 12.36 -0.33 14.65
C GLY A 170 12.21 -0.17 13.14
N VAL A 171 13.29 -0.34 12.38
CA VAL A 171 13.22 -0.28 10.91
C VAL A 171 12.95 -1.68 10.37
N THR A 172 11.86 -1.83 9.62
CA THR A 172 11.55 -3.06 8.89
C THR A 172 11.83 -2.85 7.41
N PHE A 173 12.83 -3.53 6.87
CA PHE A 173 13.07 -3.56 5.43
C PHE A 173 12.28 -4.71 4.81
N ARG A 174 11.60 -4.44 3.69
CA ARG A 174 10.81 -5.43 2.94
C ARG A 174 10.95 -5.20 1.45
N GLY A 175 10.81 -6.27 0.69
CA GLY A 175 10.91 -6.22 -0.77
C GLY A 175 12.18 -5.53 -1.23
N ARG A 176 12.04 -4.56 -2.14
CA ARG A 176 13.15 -3.86 -2.77
C ARG A 176 14.04 -3.10 -1.78
N ALA A 177 13.48 -2.67 -0.66
CA ALA A 177 14.22 -1.92 0.37
C ALA A 177 15.42 -2.71 0.93
N ILE A 178 15.36 -4.04 0.89
CA ILE A 178 16.44 -4.93 1.32
C ILE A 178 17.67 -4.80 0.40
N GLU A 179 17.49 -4.44 -0.87
CA GLU A 179 18.58 -4.32 -1.82
C GLU A 179 19.09 -2.88 -1.93
N THR A 180 18.19 -1.91 -1.77
CA THR A 180 18.45 -0.50 -2.10
C THR A 180 18.73 0.38 -0.88
N LEU A 181 18.21 0.03 0.31
CA LEU A 181 18.22 0.90 1.48
C LEU A 181 18.99 0.36 2.70
N ILE A 182 19.74 -0.75 2.54
CA ILE A 182 20.46 -1.39 3.66
C ILE A 182 21.93 -1.01 3.78
N GLU A 183 22.46 -0.19 2.87
CA GLU A 183 23.87 0.20 2.89
C GLU A 183 24.21 0.98 4.17
N GLY A 184 25.30 0.60 4.85
CA GLY A 184 25.73 1.23 6.10
C GLY A 184 24.91 0.85 7.34
N LEU A 185 23.88 0.00 7.21
CA LEU A 185 23.03 -0.40 8.33
C LEU A 185 23.53 -1.67 9.04
N PRO A 186 23.31 -1.78 10.36
CA PRO A 186 23.65 -2.99 11.13
C PRO A 186 22.86 -4.21 10.63
N ARG A 187 23.50 -5.37 10.62
CA ARG A 187 22.91 -6.65 10.20
C ARG A 187 22.92 -7.64 11.35
N THR A 188 21.87 -8.44 11.46
CA THR A 188 21.77 -9.58 12.40
C THR A 188 21.72 -10.89 11.60
N THR A 189 22.14 -11.98 12.23
CA THR A 189 22.09 -13.32 11.63
C THR A 189 20.67 -13.87 11.75
N TRP A 190 20.18 -14.58 10.72
CA TRP A 190 18.79 -15.05 10.68
C TRP A 190 18.46 -16.02 11.84
N GLU A 191 19.47 -16.68 12.40
CA GLU A 191 19.37 -17.56 13.58
C GLU A 191 18.89 -16.85 14.84
N GLU A 192 19.04 -15.51 14.90
CA GLU A 192 18.58 -14.69 16.02
C GLU A 192 17.10 -14.27 15.87
N LEU A 193 16.51 -14.41 14.66
CA LEU A 193 15.13 -14.01 14.34
C LEU A 193 14.11 -15.05 14.80
N LYS A 194 13.87 -15.14 16.12
CA LYS A 194 12.91 -16.09 16.72
C LYS A 194 11.46 -15.60 16.72
N GLU A 195 11.26 -14.30 16.56
CA GLU A 195 9.95 -13.66 16.47
C GLU A 195 10.01 -12.48 15.49
N CYS A 196 8.87 -12.13 14.88
CA CYS A 196 8.74 -10.90 14.11
C CYS A 196 8.13 -9.83 15.02
N PRO A 197 8.90 -8.79 15.43
CA PRO A 197 8.35 -7.72 16.27
C PRO A 197 7.37 -6.82 15.52
N TYR A 198 7.24 -7.00 14.20
CA TYR A 198 6.47 -6.13 13.30
C TYR A 198 5.17 -6.77 12.79
N GLU A 199 5.01 -8.09 12.89
CA GLU A 199 3.80 -8.79 12.43
C GLU A 199 3.37 -9.91 13.36
N ASP A 200 2.07 -9.93 13.68
CA ASP A 200 1.43 -11.09 14.29
C ASP A 200 1.12 -12.15 13.22
N LEU A 201 2.07 -13.07 13.03
CA LEU A 201 1.95 -14.17 12.08
C LEU A 201 0.81 -15.16 12.42
N LYS A 202 0.29 -15.15 13.65
CA LYS A 202 -0.86 -16.00 14.02
C LYS A 202 -2.20 -15.35 13.71
N GLY A 203 -2.23 -14.02 13.66
CA GLY A 203 -3.45 -13.21 13.68
C GLY A 203 -3.50 -12.12 12.62
N LEU A 204 -2.88 -12.32 11.44
CA LEU A 204 -2.67 -11.30 10.40
C LEU A 204 -3.91 -10.47 10.02
N GLY A 205 -5.12 -11.01 10.21
CA GLY A 205 -6.39 -10.31 9.96
C GLY A 205 -6.69 -10.12 8.48
N ARG A 206 -5.68 -10.07 7.62
CA ARG A 206 -5.82 -9.95 6.17
C ARG A 206 -4.92 -10.93 5.42
N VAL A 207 -5.26 -11.15 4.15
CA VAL A 207 -4.44 -11.90 3.20
C VAL A 207 -4.34 -11.12 1.89
N HIS A 208 -3.19 -11.24 1.22
CA HIS A 208 -3.01 -10.73 -0.13
C HIS A 208 -3.24 -11.87 -1.12
N VAL A 209 -3.93 -11.59 -2.22
CA VAL A 209 -4.11 -12.51 -3.35
C VAL A 209 -3.54 -11.87 -4.61
N ASP A 210 -2.88 -12.66 -5.43
CA ASP A 210 -2.21 -12.27 -6.67
C ASP A 210 -2.80 -12.97 -7.91
N PRO A 211 -2.57 -12.45 -9.13
CA PRO A 211 -3.17 -12.95 -10.37
C PRO A 211 -2.73 -14.36 -10.79
#